data_AF-A0A7C6MG34-F1
#
_entry.id   AF-A0A7C6MG34-F1
#
_cell.length_a   1.000
_cell.length_b   1.000
_cell.length_c   1.000
_cell.angle_alpha   90.00
_cell.angle_beta   90.00
_cell.angle_gamma   90.00
#
_symmetry.space_group_name_H-M   'P 1'
#
loop_
_entity.id
_entity.type
_entity.pdbx_description
1 polymer ?
#
loop_
_entity_poly.entity_id
_entity_poly.type
_entity_poly.pdbx_seq_one_letter_code
_entity_poly.pdbx_strand_id
1 'polypeptide(L)'
;MTGRRVAGVNRYSHDVLAKGWQQANRPTAVKTPVARDMVLEEPTSGFVGAVVGWENGVVVLEDRKGKRRSFPFGPNFWLEGKPIDLTAPARSAPSARDKAQHHNRTHTASGSRVGPAEKAKVALPSRIYVEGRHDAELVEKVWGADLRHVGVVVEYLGGIDDLPAIVAEFAPVRGRRLGVLVDHLVPGSKESRIVQQVTGEHVFVTGHEYIDIWAAVKPARVGLEAWPDIPRGTEWKKGTLAALGWPHADQADVAAGWKRILGRVTGWKDLDPRLLTEVEKLIDFVTEDHLDRES
;
A
#
# COMPACT_ATOMS: atom_id res chain seq x y z
N MET A 1 -51.19 62.78 7.48
CA MET A 1 -49.80 63.01 7.07
C MET A 1 -48.89 62.11 7.89
N THR A 2 -48.11 61.32 7.16
CA THR A 2 -47.32 60.15 7.58
C THR A 2 -45.96 60.59 8.13
N GLY A 3 -45.67 60.27 9.40
CA GLY A 3 -44.36 60.46 10.02
C GLY A 3 -43.56 59.16 10.04
N ARG A 4 -42.56 59.06 9.15
CA ARG A 4 -41.69 57.91 8.89
C ARG A 4 -40.69 57.70 10.05
N ARG A 5 -40.74 56.55 10.75
CA ARG A 5 -39.65 56.14 11.68
C ARG A 5 -38.45 55.66 10.86
N VAL A 6 -37.27 56.18 11.18
CA VAL A 6 -35.99 55.70 10.66
C VAL A 6 -35.63 54.41 11.42
N ALA A 7 -35.57 53.29 10.71
CA ALA A 7 -35.07 52.03 11.25
C ALA A 7 -33.55 52.11 11.35
N GLY A 8 -33.03 52.06 12.58
CA GLY A 8 -31.60 51.89 12.83
C GLY A 8 -31.13 50.54 12.32
N VAL A 9 -30.22 50.54 11.33
CA VAL A 9 -29.53 49.35 10.88
C VAL A 9 -28.63 48.87 12.02
N ASN A 10 -29.04 47.80 12.68
CA ASN A 10 -28.19 47.09 13.65
C ASN A 10 -27.08 46.34 12.87
N ARG A 11 -25.88 46.92 12.84
CA ARG A 11 -24.71 46.38 12.11
C ARG A 11 -23.97 45.25 12.84
N TYR A 12 -24.46 44.81 13.99
CA TYR A 12 -23.85 43.72 14.76
C TYR A 12 -24.93 42.73 15.20
N SER A 13 -25.48 42.02 14.22
CA SER A 13 -26.51 40.97 14.40
C SER A 13 -25.93 39.56 14.26
N HIS A 14 -24.68 39.34 14.68
CA HIS A 14 -24.13 37.99 14.74
C HIS A 14 -23.45 37.78 16.09
N ASP A 15 -24.02 36.84 16.84
CA ASP A 15 -23.46 36.30 18.06
C ASP A 15 -22.11 35.62 17.73
N VAL A 16 -21.03 36.27 18.13
CA VAL A 16 -19.64 35.84 17.92
C VAL A 16 -19.24 34.63 18.79
N LEU A 17 -20.16 34.11 19.62
CA LEU A 17 -19.95 32.93 20.46
C LEU A 17 -20.77 31.70 20.03
N ALA A 18 -21.45 31.75 18.88
CA ALA A 18 -22.20 30.61 18.36
C ALA A 18 -21.27 29.42 18.02
N LYS A 19 -21.51 28.26 18.67
CA LYS A 19 -20.85 26.98 18.34
C LYS A 19 -21.04 26.67 16.84
N GLY A 20 -19.94 26.53 16.10
CA GLY A 20 -19.94 26.13 14.69
C GLY A 20 -19.58 27.22 13.67
N TRP A 21 -19.45 28.50 14.08
CA TRP A 21 -19.06 29.56 13.13
C TRP A 21 -17.66 29.35 12.52
N GLN A 22 -16.76 28.68 13.25
CA GLN A 22 -15.43 28.27 12.77
C GLN A 22 -15.46 27.15 11.71
N GLN A 23 -16.57 26.42 11.57
CA GLN A 23 -16.75 25.37 10.56
C GLN A 23 -17.54 25.85 9.34
N ALA A 24 -18.32 26.93 9.47
CA ALA A 24 -19.21 27.45 8.42
C ALA A 24 -18.47 27.96 7.16
N ASN A 25 -17.18 28.30 7.27
CA ASN A 25 -16.36 28.86 6.19
C ASN A 25 -15.17 27.97 5.78
N ARG A 26 -15.12 26.70 6.19
CA ARG A 26 -14.09 25.79 5.68
C ARG A 26 -14.48 25.32 4.28
N PRO A 27 -13.63 25.50 3.25
CA PRO A 27 -13.90 24.93 1.95
C PRO A 27 -13.97 23.41 2.09
N THR A 28 -15.15 22.83 1.83
CA THR A 28 -15.35 21.39 1.87
C THR A 28 -14.54 20.76 0.74
N ALA A 29 -13.59 19.89 1.10
CA ALA A 29 -12.80 19.15 0.12
C ALA A 29 -13.72 18.38 -0.83
N VAL A 30 -13.60 18.64 -2.13
CA VAL A 30 -14.41 17.97 -3.16
C VAL A 30 -13.79 16.62 -3.45
N LYS A 31 -14.60 15.55 -3.48
CA LYS A 31 -14.13 14.23 -3.91
C LYS A 31 -13.71 14.29 -5.37
N THR A 32 -12.43 14.04 -5.63
CA THR A 32 -11.85 14.16 -6.96
C THR A 32 -11.10 12.87 -7.31
N PRO A 33 -11.56 12.10 -8.31
CA PRO A 33 -10.82 10.95 -8.80
C PRO A 33 -9.47 11.35 -9.36
N VAL A 34 -8.43 10.62 -8.99
CA VAL A 34 -7.09 10.81 -9.54
C VAL A 34 -7.06 10.53 -11.05
N ALA A 35 -6.32 11.34 -11.77
CA ALA A 35 -6.02 11.16 -13.18
C ALA A 35 -4.53 11.44 -13.43
N ARG A 36 -3.98 10.87 -14.51
CA ARG A 36 -2.61 11.17 -14.94
C ARG A 36 -2.47 12.66 -15.25
N ASP A 37 -1.28 13.17 -15.01
CA ASP A 37 -0.87 14.55 -15.31
C ASP A 37 -1.60 15.64 -14.51
N MET A 38 -2.45 15.27 -13.54
CA MET A 38 -2.96 16.22 -12.54
C MET A 38 -1.80 16.75 -11.71
N VAL A 39 -1.72 18.06 -11.53
CA VAL A 39 -0.71 18.68 -10.65
C VAL A 39 -1.33 18.90 -9.28
N LEU A 40 -0.79 18.21 -8.28
CA LEU A 40 -1.29 18.22 -6.91
C LEU A 40 -0.26 18.83 -5.97
N GLU A 41 -0.76 19.56 -4.99
CA GLU A 41 0.00 20.09 -3.86
C GLU A 41 -0.40 19.33 -2.60
N GLU A 42 0.57 18.81 -1.85
CA GLU A 42 0.38 18.25 -0.52
C GLU A 42 0.85 19.28 0.52
N PRO A 43 -0.06 20.00 1.21
CA PRO A 43 0.29 21.17 2.01
C PRO A 43 1.14 20.87 3.24
N THR A 44 1.07 19.66 3.79
CA THR A 44 1.78 19.29 5.04
C THR A 44 3.29 19.25 4.79
N SER A 45 3.71 18.68 3.68
CA SER A 45 5.11 18.59 3.28
C SER A 45 5.54 19.67 2.28
N GLY A 46 4.59 20.46 1.76
CA GLY A 46 4.84 21.50 0.75
C GLY A 46 5.25 20.95 -0.62
N PHE A 47 4.96 19.67 -0.89
CA PHE A 47 5.37 19.01 -2.12
C PHE A 47 4.36 19.26 -3.23
N VAL A 48 4.85 19.67 -4.41
CA VAL A 48 4.04 19.93 -5.61
C VAL A 48 4.57 19.08 -6.75
N GLY A 49 3.71 18.28 -7.37
CA GLY A 49 4.10 17.40 -8.46
C GLY A 49 2.95 16.93 -9.33
N ALA A 50 3.27 16.44 -10.51
CA ALA A 50 2.33 15.82 -11.44
C ALA A 50 2.10 14.35 -11.08
N VAL A 51 0.85 13.90 -11.20
CA VAL A 51 0.49 12.48 -11.04
C VAL A 51 1.10 11.66 -12.16
N VAL A 52 2.11 10.86 -11.84
CA VAL A 52 2.75 9.92 -12.77
C VAL A 52 2.20 8.50 -12.64
N GLY A 53 1.53 8.20 -11.53
CA GLY A 53 0.90 6.91 -11.30
C GLY A 53 0.13 6.85 -9.98
N TRP A 54 -0.60 5.76 -9.80
CA TRP A 54 -1.27 5.42 -8.54
C TRP A 54 -1.39 3.91 -8.44
N GLU A 55 -1.25 3.38 -7.23
CA GLU A 55 -1.35 1.95 -6.95
C GLU A 55 -1.65 1.75 -5.46
N ASN A 56 -2.38 0.68 -5.10
CA ASN A 56 -2.57 0.25 -3.71
C ASN A 56 -3.00 1.33 -2.69
N GLY A 57 -3.74 2.35 -3.11
CA GLY A 57 -4.23 3.40 -2.22
C GLY A 57 -3.32 4.62 -2.08
N VAL A 58 -2.20 4.66 -2.81
CA VAL A 58 -1.30 5.81 -2.88
C VAL A 58 -1.25 6.40 -4.30
N VAL A 59 -1.00 7.70 -4.36
CA VAL A 59 -0.70 8.45 -5.59
C VAL A 59 0.78 8.80 -5.61
N VAL A 60 1.42 8.65 -6.78
CA VAL A 60 2.83 9.01 -6.99
C VAL A 60 2.89 10.35 -7.71
N LEU A 61 3.52 11.32 -7.07
CA LEU A 61 3.74 12.66 -7.60
C LEU A 61 5.21 12.84 -8.00
N GLU A 62 5.44 13.41 -9.18
CA GLU A 62 6.77 13.79 -9.67
C GLU A 62 6.89 15.32 -9.76
N ASP A 63 7.90 15.89 -9.11
CA ASP A 63 8.16 17.34 -9.18
C ASP A 63 8.89 17.74 -10.48
N ARG A 64 9.02 19.04 -10.71
CA ARG A 64 9.71 19.58 -11.91
C ARG A 64 11.19 19.19 -12.04
N LYS A 65 11.81 18.69 -10.97
CA LYS A 65 13.21 18.22 -10.94
C LYS A 65 13.29 16.69 -11.07
N GLY A 66 12.16 16.01 -11.30
CA GLY A 66 12.09 14.55 -11.43
C GLY A 66 12.07 13.80 -10.10
N LYS A 67 11.97 14.49 -8.95
CA LYS A 67 11.87 13.82 -7.64
C LYS A 67 10.47 13.25 -7.48
N ARG A 68 10.38 11.97 -7.11
CA ARG A 68 9.11 11.27 -6.87
C ARG A 68 8.81 11.10 -5.39
N ARG A 69 7.55 11.28 -5.00
CA ARG A 69 7.04 10.97 -3.66
C ARG A 69 5.65 10.37 -3.73
N SER A 70 5.38 9.44 -2.84
CA SER A 70 4.09 8.76 -2.72
C SER A 70 3.28 9.35 -1.57
N PHE A 71 1.98 9.50 -1.76
CA PHE A 71 1.07 10.02 -0.75
C PHE A 71 -0.23 9.20 -0.72
N PRO A 72 -0.82 8.94 0.45
CA PRO A 72 -2.10 8.23 0.53
C PRO A 72 -3.22 9.09 -0.06
N PHE A 73 -4.23 8.44 -0.66
CA PHE A 73 -5.48 9.10 -1.01
C PHE A 73 -6.16 9.71 0.23
N GLY A 74 -6.93 10.78 0.04
CA GLY A 74 -7.64 11.47 1.11
C GLY A 74 -7.66 13.00 0.96
N PRO A 75 -8.10 13.72 2.00
CA PRO A 75 -8.32 15.17 1.99
C PRO A 75 -7.03 16.01 2.11
N ASN A 76 -5.88 15.45 1.77
CA ASN A 76 -4.56 16.05 2.01
C ASN A 76 -4.02 16.81 0.78
N PHE A 77 -4.81 16.99 -0.27
CA PHE A 77 -4.33 17.56 -1.53
C PHE A 77 -5.06 18.83 -1.89
N TRP A 78 -4.32 19.73 -2.54
CA TRP A 78 -4.87 20.85 -3.26
C TRP A 78 -4.69 20.63 -4.77
N LEU A 79 -5.75 20.93 -5.51
CA LEU A 79 -5.74 21.00 -6.97
C LEU A 79 -6.05 22.45 -7.35
N GLU A 80 -5.13 23.10 -8.07
CA GLU A 80 -5.25 24.52 -8.43
C GLU A 80 -5.50 25.43 -7.20
N GLY A 81 -4.84 25.12 -6.08
CA GLY A 81 -4.96 25.89 -4.83
C GLY A 81 -6.27 25.66 -4.05
N LYS A 82 -7.09 24.68 -4.45
CA LYS A 82 -8.34 24.33 -3.76
C LYS A 82 -8.24 22.95 -3.10
N PRO A 83 -8.69 22.78 -1.85
CA PRO A 83 -8.65 21.49 -1.18
C PRO A 83 -9.55 20.48 -1.87
N ILE A 84 -9.03 19.27 -2.08
CA ILE A 84 -9.74 18.12 -2.64
C ILE A 84 -9.57 16.90 -1.72
N ASP A 85 -10.57 16.03 -1.75
CA ASP A 85 -10.49 14.67 -1.23
C ASP A 85 -10.12 13.78 -2.41
N LEU A 86 -8.81 13.57 -2.61
CA LEU A 86 -8.32 12.81 -3.75
C LEU A 86 -8.70 11.34 -3.57
N THR A 87 -9.49 10.80 -4.49
CA THR A 87 -9.94 9.41 -4.44
C THR A 87 -9.29 8.58 -5.54
N ALA A 88 -9.16 7.27 -5.31
CA ALA A 88 -8.84 6.33 -6.37
C ALA A 88 -9.84 6.48 -7.55
N PRO A 89 -9.43 6.17 -8.80
CA PRO A 89 -10.36 6.22 -9.92
C PRO A 89 -11.54 5.30 -9.64
N ALA A 90 -12.74 5.67 -10.11
CA ALA A 90 -13.88 4.77 -10.08
C ALA A 90 -13.46 3.47 -10.79
N ARG A 91 -13.50 2.34 -10.08
CA ARG A 91 -13.21 1.04 -10.69
C ARG A 91 -14.09 0.91 -11.93
N SER A 92 -13.47 0.68 -13.10
CA SER A 92 -14.14 -0.04 -14.17
C SER A 92 -14.78 -1.27 -13.53
N ALA A 93 -16.06 -1.51 -13.82
CA ALA A 93 -16.87 -2.55 -13.18
C ALA A 93 -16.06 -3.84 -12.91
N PRO A 94 -16.31 -4.55 -11.79
CA PRO A 94 -15.55 -5.73 -11.40
C PRO A 94 -15.32 -6.59 -12.63
N SER A 95 -14.05 -6.84 -12.93
CA SER A 95 -13.66 -7.58 -14.11
C SER A 95 -14.38 -8.93 -14.08
N ALA A 96 -14.57 -9.57 -15.24
CA ALA A 96 -15.14 -10.93 -15.27
C ALA A 96 -14.36 -11.90 -14.34
N ARG A 97 -13.09 -11.60 -14.00
CA ARG A 97 -12.29 -12.33 -13.01
C ARG A 97 -12.76 -12.10 -11.57
N ASP A 98 -13.14 -10.88 -11.20
CA ASP A 98 -13.69 -10.58 -9.86
C ASP A 98 -15.07 -11.22 -9.67
N LYS A 99 -15.88 -11.25 -10.73
CA LYS A 99 -17.19 -11.93 -10.72
C LYS A 99 -17.06 -13.46 -10.72
N ALA A 100 -16.06 -14.01 -11.42
CA ALA A 100 -15.75 -15.44 -11.39
C ALA A 100 -15.18 -15.89 -10.03
N GLN A 101 -14.51 -15.01 -9.29
CA GLN A 101 -14.03 -15.29 -7.93
C GLN A 101 -15.16 -15.28 -6.88
N HIS A 102 -16.22 -14.50 -7.10
CA HIS A 102 -17.35 -14.41 -6.16
C HIS A 102 -18.31 -15.60 -6.19
N HIS A 103 -18.46 -16.31 -7.31
CA HIS A 103 -19.57 -17.26 -7.47
C HIS A 103 -19.37 -18.64 -6.84
N ASN A 104 -18.19 -19.04 -6.33
CA ASN A 104 -18.09 -20.37 -5.69
C ASN A 104 -16.88 -20.66 -4.78
N ARG A 105 -16.20 -19.65 -4.22
CA ARG A 105 -15.08 -19.92 -3.30
C ARG A 105 -15.48 -19.59 -1.87
N THR A 106 -15.57 -20.63 -1.03
CA THR A 106 -15.75 -20.51 0.42
C THR A 106 -14.55 -19.88 1.12
N HIS A 107 -13.41 -19.73 0.42
CA HIS A 107 -12.17 -19.18 0.97
C HIS A 107 -11.50 -18.16 0.02
N THR A 108 -10.72 -17.22 0.58
CA THR A 108 -9.85 -16.26 -0.12
C THR A 108 -8.61 -16.98 -0.70
N ALA A 109 -7.73 -16.22 -1.37
CA ALA A 109 -6.54 -16.82 -1.99
C ALA A 109 -5.48 -17.18 -0.95
N SER A 110 -5.48 -16.50 0.19
CA SER A 110 -4.70 -16.81 1.41
C SER A 110 -5.28 -17.99 2.19
N GLY A 111 -6.56 -18.33 1.96
CA GLY A 111 -7.22 -19.47 2.57
C GLY A 111 -8.20 -19.13 3.69
N SER A 112 -8.40 -17.86 4.04
CA SER A 112 -9.41 -17.42 5.00
C SER A 112 -10.83 -17.65 4.48
N ARG A 113 -11.80 -17.87 5.37
CA ARG A 113 -13.20 -18.04 4.95
C ARG A 113 -13.77 -16.74 4.42
N VAL A 114 -14.50 -16.81 3.31
CA VAL A 114 -15.22 -15.65 2.76
C VAL A 114 -16.44 -15.40 3.65
N GLY A 115 -16.44 -14.25 4.34
CA GLY A 115 -17.58 -13.75 5.09
C GLY A 115 -18.64 -13.09 4.19
N PRO A 116 -19.78 -12.67 4.76
CA PRO A 116 -20.77 -11.88 4.05
C PRO A 116 -20.15 -10.59 3.50
N ALA A 117 -20.73 -10.04 2.43
CA ALA A 117 -20.23 -8.81 1.83
C ALA A 117 -20.33 -7.63 2.82
N GLU A 118 -19.19 -7.14 3.29
CA GLU A 118 -19.09 -5.99 4.18
C GLU A 118 -18.88 -4.69 3.40
N LYS A 119 -19.27 -3.56 4.02
CA LYS A 119 -18.94 -2.23 3.49
C LYS A 119 -17.42 -2.03 3.52
N ALA A 120 -16.91 -1.24 2.58
CA ALA A 120 -15.50 -0.87 2.57
C ALA A 120 -15.10 -0.24 3.91
N LYS A 121 -14.11 -0.83 4.60
CA LYS A 121 -13.56 -0.29 5.84
C LYS A 121 -12.63 0.87 5.52
N VAL A 122 -12.56 1.84 6.44
CA VAL A 122 -11.52 2.86 6.41
C VAL A 122 -10.19 2.16 6.67
N ALA A 123 -9.16 2.55 5.92
CA ALA A 123 -7.83 1.99 6.14
C ALA A 123 -7.38 2.27 7.58
N LEU A 124 -6.87 1.24 8.26
CA LEU A 124 -6.23 1.37 9.55
C LEU A 124 -5.05 2.35 9.45
N PRO A 125 -4.63 2.97 10.55
CA PRO A 125 -3.38 3.74 10.55
C PRO A 125 -2.15 2.85 10.34
N SER A 126 -2.21 1.57 10.72
CA SER A 126 -1.13 0.59 10.57
C SER A 126 -0.80 0.26 9.10
N ARG A 127 0.45 -0.12 8.84
CA ARG A 127 0.96 -0.43 7.48
C ARG A 127 1.83 -1.68 7.48
N ILE A 128 1.82 -2.37 6.33
CA ILE A 128 2.85 -3.35 5.99
C ILE A 128 3.71 -2.75 4.89
N TYR A 129 5.02 -2.72 5.09
CA TYR A 129 5.98 -2.41 4.05
C TYR A 129 6.63 -3.68 3.52
N VAL A 130 6.87 -3.74 2.23
CA VAL A 130 7.62 -4.81 1.58
C VAL A 130 8.83 -4.23 0.84
N GLU A 131 9.85 -5.03 0.59
CA GLU A 131 11.08 -4.51 -0.01
C GLU A 131 10.86 -4.00 -1.45
N GLY A 132 10.25 -4.83 -2.30
CA GLY A 132 10.10 -4.57 -3.72
C GLY A 132 8.66 -4.49 -4.23
N ARG A 133 8.53 -4.10 -5.50
CA ARG A 133 7.25 -4.07 -6.21
C ARG A 133 6.67 -5.48 -6.41
N HIS A 134 7.51 -6.46 -6.71
CA HIS A 134 7.06 -7.84 -6.96
C HIS A 134 6.46 -8.45 -5.70
N ASP A 135 7.02 -8.13 -4.53
CA ASP A 135 6.52 -8.49 -3.21
C ASP A 135 5.10 -7.96 -3.01
N ALA A 136 4.92 -6.66 -3.26
CA ALA A 136 3.61 -6.02 -3.13
C ALA A 136 2.59 -6.66 -4.07
N GLU A 137 2.98 -6.98 -5.30
CA GLU A 137 2.11 -7.64 -6.29
C GLU A 137 1.76 -9.08 -5.88
N LEU A 138 2.69 -9.83 -5.29
CA LEU A 138 2.42 -11.18 -4.77
C LEU A 138 1.50 -11.12 -3.54
N VAL A 139 1.79 -10.20 -2.61
CA VAL A 139 1.02 -10.00 -1.40
C VAL A 139 -0.42 -9.60 -1.74
N GLU A 140 -0.59 -8.63 -2.63
CA GLU A 140 -1.91 -8.21 -3.13
C GLU A 140 -2.66 -9.38 -3.78
N LYS A 141 -1.97 -10.20 -4.58
CA LYS A 141 -2.60 -11.32 -5.28
C LYS A 141 -3.13 -12.40 -4.32
N VAL A 142 -2.42 -12.69 -3.24
CA VAL A 142 -2.76 -13.81 -2.35
C VAL A 142 -3.53 -13.35 -1.12
N TRP A 143 -3.15 -12.24 -0.49
CA TRP A 143 -3.76 -11.71 0.74
C TRP A 143 -4.55 -10.42 0.55
N GLY A 144 -4.62 -9.83 -0.65
CA GLY A 144 -5.28 -8.54 -0.86
C GLY A 144 -6.76 -8.50 -0.44
N ALA A 145 -7.48 -9.63 -0.53
CA ALA A 145 -8.85 -9.73 -0.03
C ALA A 145 -8.92 -9.60 1.51
N ASP A 146 -8.04 -10.29 2.21
CA ASP A 146 -7.94 -10.32 3.67
C ASP A 146 -7.47 -8.97 4.21
N LEU A 147 -6.43 -8.39 3.59
CA LEU A 147 -5.91 -7.07 3.92
C LEU A 147 -6.98 -5.98 3.77
N ARG A 148 -7.80 -6.04 2.72
CA ARG A 148 -8.95 -5.14 2.55
C ARG A 148 -10.04 -5.38 3.60
N HIS A 149 -10.24 -6.62 4.02
CA HIS A 149 -11.20 -6.95 5.08
C HIS A 149 -10.77 -6.39 6.44
N VAL A 150 -9.46 -6.35 6.74
CA VAL A 150 -8.95 -5.75 7.98
C VAL A 150 -8.58 -4.27 7.84
N GLY A 151 -8.56 -3.72 6.63
CA GLY A 151 -8.21 -2.32 6.37
C GLY A 151 -6.70 -2.03 6.39
N VAL A 152 -5.84 -3.04 6.22
CA VAL A 152 -4.38 -2.86 6.18
C VAL A 152 -3.93 -2.54 4.76
N VAL A 153 -3.03 -1.57 4.63
CA VAL A 153 -2.43 -1.15 3.36
C VAL A 153 -0.99 -1.68 3.27
N VAL A 154 -0.60 -2.10 2.07
CA VAL A 154 0.75 -2.55 1.73
C VAL A 154 1.44 -1.50 0.87
N GLU A 155 2.62 -1.07 1.30
CA GLU A 155 3.50 -0.13 0.60
C GLU A 155 4.86 -0.80 0.34
N TYR A 156 5.68 -0.30 -0.59
CA TYR A 156 7.03 -0.83 -0.81
C TYR A 156 8.10 0.22 -0.47
N LEU A 157 9.23 -0.24 0.09
CA LEU A 157 10.31 0.61 0.61
C LEU A 157 11.19 1.19 -0.51
N GLY A 158 11.39 0.45 -1.60
CA GLY A 158 12.36 0.79 -2.65
C GLY A 158 13.78 0.30 -2.37
N GLY A 159 14.03 -0.21 -1.16
CA GLY A 159 15.23 -0.88 -0.71
C GLY A 159 15.32 -0.91 0.82
N ILE A 160 16.03 -1.89 1.37
CA ILE A 160 16.17 -2.04 2.83
C ILE A 160 16.93 -0.86 3.48
N ASP A 161 17.79 -0.16 2.74
CA ASP A 161 18.62 0.94 3.25
C ASP A 161 17.79 2.12 3.79
N ASP A 162 16.58 2.33 3.26
CA ASP A 162 15.70 3.43 3.64
C ASP A 162 14.88 3.11 4.90
N LEU A 163 14.92 1.86 5.38
CA LEU A 163 14.08 1.40 6.48
C LEU A 163 14.21 2.25 7.76
N PRO A 164 15.41 2.63 8.25
CA PRO A 164 15.53 3.47 9.44
C PRO A 164 14.84 4.84 9.30
N ALA A 165 14.97 5.47 8.13
CA ALA A 165 14.34 6.75 7.86
C ALA A 165 12.81 6.60 7.78
N ILE A 166 12.33 5.53 7.16
CA ILE A 166 10.89 5.23 7.05
C ILE A 166 10.28 4.94 8.42
N VAL A 167 10.95 4.18 9.29
CA VAL A 167 10.46 3.97 10.66
C VAL A 167 10.39 5.29 11.43
N ALA A 168 11.40 6.14 11.31
CA ALA A 168 11.42 7.44 11.97
C ALA A 168 10.31 8.38 11.46
N GLU A 169 10.12 8.47 10.14
CA GLU A 169 9.06 9.28 9.51
C GLU A 169 7.68 8.72 9.81
N PHE A 170 7.53 7.39 9.78
CA PHE A 170 6.28 6.75 10.14
C PHE A 170 5.94 7.12 11.58
N ALA A 171 6.86 7.02 12.55
CA ALA A 171 6.57 7.17 13.98
C ALA A 171 5.51 6.14 14.49
N PRO A 172 5.85 4.84 14.49
CA PRO A 172 4.97 3.77 14.96
C PRO A 172 4.58 3.92 16.43
N VAL A 173 3.29 3.76 16.72
CA VAL A 173 2.70 3.85 18.06
C VAL A 173 1.54 2.86 18.18
N ARG A 174 1.02 2.65 19.39
CA ARG A 174 -0.21 1.87 19.59
C ARG A 174 -1.35 2.40 18.71
N GLY A 175 -2.04 1.49 18.01
CA GLY A 175 -3.08 1.79 17.02
C GLY A 175 -2.54 2.24 15.66
N ARG A 176 -1.22 2.27 15.49
CA ARG A 176 -0.51 2.64 14.25
C ARG A 176 0.82 1.91 14.14
N ARG A 177 0.72 0.60 13.93
CA ARG A 177 1.85 -0.32 13.88
C ARG A 177 2.48 -0.40 12.50
N LEU A 178 3.77 -0.70 12.47
CA LEU A 178 4.54 -0.87 11.24
C LEU A 178 5.05 -2.31 11.14
N GLY A 179 4.47 -3.08 10.22
CA GLY A 179 5.00 -4.37 9.81
C GLY A 179 5.93 -4.19 8.61
N VAL A 180 7.03 -4.94 8.53
CA VAL A 180 7.95 -4.92 7.39
C VAL A 180 8.32 -6.33 6.99
N LEU A 181 8.17 -6.67 5.70
CA LEU A 181 8.66 -7.91 5.09
C LEU A 181 9.92 -7.61 4.26
N VAL A 182 11.02 -8.27 4.58
CA VAL A 182 12.35 -8.06 3.99
C VAL A 182 12.81 -9.31 3.26
N ASP A 183 13.46 -9.13 2.11
CA ASP A 183 14.06 -10.23 1.36
C ASP A 183 15.42 -10.59 1.96
N HIS A 184 15.90 -11.80 1.71
CA HIS A 184 17.21 -12.28 2.14
C HIS A 184 17.56 -12.00 3.63
N LEU A 185 16.58 -12.11 4.52
CA LEU A 185 16.77 -11.84 5.94
C LEU A 185 17.45 -13.02 6.63
N VAL A 186 18.77 -13.10 6.47
CA VAL A 186 19.63 -14.19 6.97
C VAL A 186 20.64 -13.64 8.00
N PRO A 187 20.98 -14.39 9.07
CA PRO A 187 21.97 -13.94 10.04
C PRO A 187 23.30 -13.49 9.40
N GLY A 188 23.74 -12.27 9.74
CA GLY A 188 24.99 -11.71 9.24
C GLY A 188 24.90 -11.07 7.85
N SER A 189 23.71 -11.06 7.22
CA SER A 189 23.44 -10.31 5.99
C SER A 189 23.43 -8.79 6.22
N LYS A 190 23.39 -8.00 5.14
CA LYS A 190 23.26 -6.53 5.24
C LYS A 190 21.90 -6.17 5.85
N GLU A 191 20.87 -6.88 5.41
CA GLU A 191 19.46 -6.74 5.80
C GLU A 191 19.33 -6.94 7.30
N SER A 192 19.88 -8.05 7.84
CA SER A 192 19.82 -8.32 9.28
C SER A 192 20.49 -7.23 10.14
N ARG A 193 21.55 -6.58 9.66
CA ARG A 193 22.19 -5.45 10.35
C ARG A 193 21.35 -4.17 10.32
N ILE A 194 20.60 -3.94 9.25
CA ILE A 194 19.71 -2.78 9.14
C ILE A 194 18.48 -2.98 10.01
N VAL A 195 17.90 -4.18 9.99
CA VAL A 195 16.74 -4.53 10.84
C VAL A 195 17.04 -4.33 12.32
N GLN A 196 18.26 -4.65 12.79
CA GLN A 196 18.66 -4.42 14.17
C GLN A 196 18.64 -2.95 14.61
N GLN A 197 18.64 -1.99 13.66
CA GLN A 197 18.59 -0.56 13.96
C GLN A 197 17.16 -0.07 14.20
N VAL A 198 16.14 -0.84 13.79
CA VAL A 198 14.73 -0.44 13.82
C VAL A 198 13.94 -1.37 14.75
N THR A 199 14.21 -1.24 16.04
CA THR A 199 13.50 -2.01 17.08
C THR A 199 12.49 -1.12 17.82
N GLY A 200 11.38 -1.72 18.24
CA GLY A 200 10.36 -1.03 19.03
C GLY A 200 9.10 -1.88 19.19
N GLU A 201 8.29 -1.59 20.21
CA GLU A 201 7.07 -2.34 20.52
C GLU A 201 6.04 -2.34 19.37
N HIS A 202 6.03 -1.26 18.57
CA HIS A 202 5.08 -1.05 17.48
C HIS A 202 5.70 -1.22 16.08
N VAL A 203 6.91 -1.79 16.02
CA VAL A 203 7.60 -2.18 14.78
C VAL A 203 7.83 -3.69 14.80
N PHE A 204 7.43 -4.39 13.75
CA PHE A 204 7.75 -5.79 13.56
C PHE A 204 8.35 -5.97 12.17
N VAL A 205 9.62 -6.40 12.15
CA VAL A 205 10.32 -6.73 10.91
C VAL A 205 10.52 -8.22 10.86
N THR A 206 10.07 -8.83 9.76
CA THR A 206 10.35 -10.21 9.42
C THR A 206 10.70 -10.30 7.94
N GLY A 207 10.96 -11.50 7.45
CA GLY A 207 11.43 -11.68 6.10
C GLY A 207 11.62 -13.14 5.72
N HIS A 208 12.07 -13.36 4.51
CA HIS A 208 12.36 -14.69 4.00
C HIS A 208 13.84 -14.83 3.63
N GLU A 209 14.33 -16.07 3.60
CA GLU A 209 15.74 -16.36 3.30
C GLU A 209 16.05 -16.26 1.80
N TYR A 210 15.03 -16.17 0.93
CA TYR A 210 15.23 -16.09 -0.50
C TYR A 210 15.95 -14.81 -0.90
N ILE A 211 16.75 -14.93 -1.96
CA ILE A 211 17.40 -13.79 -2.60
C ILE A 211 16.37 -12.83 -3.22
N ASP A 212 15.24 -13.38 -3.69
CA ASP A 212 14.13 -12.60 -4.24
C ASP A 212 12.80 -13.36 -4.08
N ILE A 213 11.71 -12.62 -3.93
CA ILE A 213 10.34 -13.15 -3.80
C ILE A 213 9.91 -14.14 -4.88
N TRP A 214 10.50 -14.10 -6.09
CA TRP A 214 10.23 -15.08 -7.13
C TRP A 214 10.44 -16.51 -6.62
N ALA A 215 11.48 -16.73 -5.83
CA ALA A 215 11.83 -18.05 -5.29
C ALA A 215 10.84 -18.55 -4.22
N ALA A 216 9.98 -17.67 -3.69
CA ALA A 216 8.91 -18.08 -2.78
C ALA A 216 7.74 -18.77 -3.52
N VAL A 217 7.67 -18.67 -4.85
CA VAL A 217 6.72 -19.46 -5.66
C VAL A 217 7.26 -20.87 -5.82
N LYS A 218 6.44 -21.89 -5.56
CA LYS A 218 6.85 -23.30 -5.72
C LYS A 218 7.33 -23.57 -7.15
N PRO A 219 8.53 -24.16 -7.34
CA PRO A 219 9.10 -24.43 -8.68
C PRO A 219 8.12 -25.14 -9.63
N ALA A 220 7.37 -26.11 -9.13
CA ALA A 220 6.40 -26.87 -9.92
C ALA A 220 5.33 -26.00 -10.60
N ARG A 221 5.02 -24.80 -10.07
CA ARG A 221 4.05 -23.86 -10.67
C ARG A 221 4.52 -23.27 -11.99
N VAL A 222 5.83 -23.24 -12.20
CA VAL A 222 6.47 -22.74 -13.42
C VAL A 222 7.13 -23.86 -14.22
N GLY A 223 6.81 -25.13 -13.91
CA GLY A 223 7.31 -26.30 -14.62
C GLY A 223 8.73 -26.68 -14.26
N LEU A 224 9.19 -26.33 -13.05
CA LEU A 224 10.53 -26.60 -12.55
C LEU A 224 10.49 -27.62 -11.43
N GLU A 225 11.53 -28.43 -11.31
CA GLU A 225 11.76 -29.27 -10.13
C GLU A 225 12.34 -28.44 -8.98
N ALA A 226 13.28 -27.56 -9.30
CA ALA A 226 13.88 -26.59 -8.39
C ALA A 226 14.16 -25.26 -9.13
N TRP A 227 14.25 -24.16 -8.39
CA TRP A 227 14.77 -22.91 -8.95
C TRP A 227 16.25 -23.09 -9.34
N PRO A 228 16.70 -22.47 -10.44
CA PRO A 228 18.10 -22.52 -10.84
C PRO A 228 18.99 -21.87 -9.78
N ASP A 229 20.15 -22.47 -9.54
CA ASP A 229 21.19 -21.84 -8.72
C ASP A 229 21.91 -20.77 -9.55
N ILE A 230 21.86 -19.53 -9.07
CA ILE A 230 22.42 -18.37 -9.78
C ILE A 230 23.76 -17.99 -9.14
N PRO A 231 24.86 -17.99 -9.90
CA PRO A 231 26.18 -17.66 -9.37
C PRO A 231 26.21 -16.27 -8.70
N ARG A 232 26.88 -16.19 -7.56
CA ARG A 232 27.10 -14.93 -6.85
C ARG A 232 27.72 -13.88 -7.78
N GLY A 233 27.27 -12.63 -7.65
CA GLY A 233 27.70 -11.52 -8.51
C GLY A 233 26.88 -11.37 -9.79
N THR A 234 26.03 -12.34 -10.12
CA THR A 234 25.01 -12.20 -11.17
C THR A 234 23.75 -11.56 -10.58
N GLU A 235 23.15 -10.61 -11.29
CA GLU A 235 21.83 -10.10 -10.92
C GLU A 235 20.81 -11.25 -11.00
N TRP A 236 20.15 -11.53 -9.87
CA TRP A 236 19.45 -12.78 -9.67
C TRP A 236 18.25 -12.96 -10.61
N LYS A 237 17.48 -11.91 -10.92
CA LYS A 237 16.32 -11.99 -11.82
C LYS A 237 16.76 -12.30 -13.24
N LYS A 238 17.72 -11.56 -13.79
CA LYS A 238 18.29 -11.81 -15.12
C LYS A 238 18.96 -13.17 -15.21
N GLY A 239 19.71 -13.57 -14.18
CA GLY A 239 20.31 -14.90 -14.10
C GLY A 239 19.25 -16.01 -14.14
N THR A 240 18.17 -15.84 -13.37
CA THR A 240 17.04 -16.77 -13.37
C THR A 240 16.38 -16.85 -14.73
N LEU A 241 16.09 -15.72 -15.38
CA LEU A 241 15.50 -15.71 -16.71
C LEU A 241 16.40 -16.36 -17.76
N ALA A 242 17.71 -16.08 -17.72
CA ALA A 242 18.68 -16.70 -18.60
C ALA A 242 18.72 -18.23 -18.42
N ALA A 243 18.75 -18.72 -17.18
CA ALA A 243 18.73 -20.14 -16.87
C ALA A 243 17.43 -20.83 -17.34
N LEU A 244 16.31 -20.10 -17.34
CA LEU A 244 15.01 -20.57 -17.84
C LEU A 244 14.85 -20.45 -19.36
N GLY A 245 15.86 -19.91 -20.07
CA GLY A 245 15.79 -19.65 -21.50
C GLY A 245 14.77 -18.58 -21.88
N TRP A 246 14.47 -17.64 -20.97
CA TRP A 246 13.54 -16.54 -21.19
C TRP A 246 14.31 -15.24 -21.55
N PRO A 247 13.63 -14.27 -22.20
CA PRO A 247 14.19 -12.93 -22.38
C PRO A 247 14.67 -12.33 -21.06
N HIS A 248 15.82 -11.65 -21.07
CA HIS A 248 16.51 -11.15 -19.87
C HIS A 248 17.42 -9.93 -20.13
N ALA A 249 17.22 -9.23 -21.25
CA ALA A 249 18.09 -8.12 -21.64
C ALA A 249 17.86 -6.88 -20.75
N ASP A 250 16.61 -6.56 -20.45
CA ASP A 250 16.21 -5.31 -19.79
C ASP A 250 15.14 -5.50 -18.71
N GLN A 251 14.64 -4.37 -18.18
CA GLN A 251 13.60 -4.37 -17.14
C GLN A 251 12.23 -4.80 -17.67
N ALA A 252 11.94 -4.62 -18.97
CA ALA A 252 10.70 -5.08 -19.57
C ALA A 252 10.66 -6.61 -19.62
N ASP A 253 11.79 -7.23 -19.93
CA ASP A 253 11.97 -8.68 -19.84
C ASP A 253 11.78 -9.21 -18.41
N VAL A 254 12.35 -8.52 -17.42
CA VAL A 254 12.16 -8.86 -15.99
C VAL A 254 10.68 -8.77 -15.61
N ALA A 255 10.00 -7.69 -15.99
CA ALA A 255 8.57 -7.54 -15.73
C ALA A 255 7.72 -8.60 -16.44
N ALA A 256 8.07 -8.98 -17.67
CA ALA A 256 7.40 -10.05 -18.41
C ALA A 256 7.60 -11.42 -17.76
N GLY A 257 8.82 -11.71 -17.30
CA GLY A 257 9.17 -12.89 -16.53
C GLY A 257 8.36 -12.98 -15.23
N TRP A 258 8.32 -11.89 -14.47
CA TRP A 258 7.51 -11.83 -13.25
C TRP A 258 6.03 -12.05 -13.54
N LYS A 259 5.47 -11.36 -14.53
CA LYS A 259 4.07 -11.52 -14.92
C LYS A 259 3.73 -12.98 -15.28
N ARG A 260 4.66 -13.68 -15.93
CA ARG A 260 4.53 -15.11 -16.26
C ARG A 260 4.51 -15.97 -14.99
N ILE A 261 5.40 -15.72 -14.04
CA ILE A 261 5.49 -16.43 -12.75
C ILE A 261 4.23 -16.15 -11.91
N LEU A 262 3.94 -14.88 -11.65
CA LEU A 262 2.79 -14.43 -10.87
C LEU A 262 1.49 -14.97 -11.48
N GLY A 263 1.37 -15.03 -12.81
CA GLY A 263 0.23 -15.61 -13.51
C GLY A 263 -0.07 -17.08 -13.15
N ARG A 264 0.91 -17.84 -12.68
CA ARG A 264 0.77 -19.24 -12.25
C ARG A 264 0.35 -19.41 -10.79
N VAL A 265 0.48 -18.36 -9.99
CA VAL A 265 -0.01 -18.34 -8.61
C VAL A 265 -1.53 -18.19 -8.61
N THR A 266 -2.21 -19.05 -7.87
CA THR A 266 -3.67 -19.06 -7.72
C THR A 266 -4.11 -18.88 -6.27
N GLY A 267 -3.20 -19.13 -5.32
CA GLY A 267 -3.37 -18.91 -3.89
C GLY A 267 -2.18 -19.42 -3.09
N TRP A 268 -2.30 -19.41 -1.77
CA TRP A 268 -1.25 -19.74 -0.81
C TRP A 268 -0.59 -21.10 -1.02
N LYS A 269 -1.34 -22.09 -1.52
CA LYS A 269 -0.83 -23.45 -1.79
C LYS A 269 0.30 -23.48 -2.82
N ASP A 270 0.40 -22.44 -3.64
CA ASP A 270 1.40 -22.30 -4.69
C ASP A 270 2.71 -21.67 -4.18
N LEU A 271 2.77 -21.28 -2.89
CA LEU A 271 3.90 -20.61 -2.27
C LEU A 271 4.60 -21.51 -1.25
N ASP A 272 5.86 -21.19 -0.93
CA ASP A 272 6.57 -21.81 0.20
C ASP A 272 5.85 -21.46 1.52
N PRO A 273 5.55 -22.44 2.39
CA PRO A 273 4.89 -22.21 3.67
C PRO A 273 5.62 -21.24 4.61
N ARG A 274 6.93 -21.06 4.48
CA ARG A 274 7.69 -20.10 5.28
C ARG A 274 7.25 -18.67 5.00
N LEU A 275 7.08 -18.30 3.73
CA LEU A 275 6.57 -16.98 3.37
C LEU A 275 5.18 -16.74 3.94
N LEU A 276 4.30 -17.74 3.85
CA LEU A 276 2.95 -17.66 4.41
C LEU A 276 2.98 -17.33 5.91
N THR A 277 3.81 -18.05 6.65
CA THR A 277 3.98 -17.86 8.10
C THR A 277 4.41 -16.44 8.43
N GLU A 278 5.34 -15.86 7.66
CA GLU A 278 5.84 -14.51 7.92
C GLU A 278 4.82 -13.43 7.58
N VAL A 279 4.06 -13.59 6.49
CA VAL A 279 2.98 -12.67 6.14
C VAL A 279 1.83 -12.73 7.15
N GLU A 280 1.48 -13.92 7.65
CA GLU A 280 0.46 -14.08 8.69
C GLU A 280 0.86 -13.38 9.99
N LYS A 281 2.10 -13.58 10.47
CA LYS A 281 2.63 -12.85 11.64
C LYS A 281 2.56 -11.34 11.46
N LEU A 282 2.86 -10.85 10.25
CA LEU A 282 2.77 -9.41 9.95
C LEU A 282 1.33 -8.91 10.05
N ILE A 283 0.38 -9.62 9.46
CA ILE A 283 -1.05 -9.25 9.51
C ILE A 283 -1.55 -9.25 10.96
N ASP A 284 -1.24 -10.28 11.74
CA ASP A 284 -1.61 -10.37 13.15
C ASP A 284 -1.03 -9.20 13.95
N PHE A 285 0.26 -8.89 13.74
CA PHE A 285 0.94 -7.79 14.42
C PHE A 285 0.29 -6.43 14.11
N VAL A 286 0.05 -6.11 12.84
CA VAL A 286 -0.45 -4.77 12.46
C VAL A 286 -1.93 -4.56 12.80
N THR A 287 -2.66 -5.66 13.05
CA THR A 287 -4.07 -5.62 13.44
C THR A 287 -4.30 -5.75 14.95
N GLU A 288 -3.26 -6.09 15.75
CA GLU A 288 -3.37 -6.40 17.18
C GLU A 288 -4.17 -5.37 18.00
N ASP A 289 -3.95 -4.07 17.74
CA ASP A 289 -4.60 -2.98 18.49
C ASP A 289 -6.03 -2.66 18.01
N HIS A 290 -6.48 -3.32 16.95
CA HIS A 290 -7.76 -3.09 16.26
C HIS A 290 -8.70 -4.29 16.35
N LEU A 291 -8.23 -5.39 16.93
CA LEU A 291 -9.11 -6.49 17.30
C LEU A 291 -9.90 -6.04 18.53
N ASP A 292 -11.23 -5.98 18.39
CA ASP A 292 -12.13 -5.80 19.52
C ASP A 292 -11.88 -6.96 20.48
N ARG A 293 -11.12 -6.71 21.57
CA ARG A 293 -10.93 -7.67 22.66
C ARG A 293 -12.19 -7.72 23.51
N GLU A 294 -13.33 -8.02 22.91
CA GLU A 294 -14.59 -8.30 23.61
C GLU A 294 -15.61 -8.90 22.62
N SER A 295 -15.63 -10.23 22.53
CA SER A 295 -16.79 -11.08 22.21
C SER A 295 -16.55 -12.48 22.75
#